data_AF-A0A531KS84-F1
#
_entry.id   AF-A0A531KS84-F1
#
_cell.length_a   1.000
_cell.length_b   1.000
_cell.length_c   1.000
_cell.angle_alpha   90.00
_cell.angle_beta   90.00
_cell.angle_gamma   90.00
#
_symmetry.space_group_name_H-M   'P 1'
#
loop_
_entity.id
_entity.type
_entity.pdbx_description
1 polymer ?
#
loop_
_entity_poly.entity_id
_entity_poly.type
_entity_poly.pdbx_seq_one_letter_code
_entity_poly.pdbx_strand_id
1 'polypeptide(L)'
;MDRPMRPSVSDLQLPPPYSLVPLREAGDAFAHACAIAADEGAGTLAWVRRYDLAEFAVVLEPEERLENARRAIYAGMNALAD
;
A
#
# COMPACT_ATOMS: atom_id res chain seq x y z
N MET A 1 -25.66 5.93 22.33
CA MET A 1 -25.49 5.15 21.09
C MET A 1 -24.18 5.60 20.48
N ASP A 2 -23.09 4.94 20.86
CA ASP A 2 -21.74 5.26 20.43
C ASP A 2 -21.60 4.87 18.96
N ARG A 3 -21.30 5.85 18.10
CA ARG A 3 -21.12 5.63 16.66
C ARG A 3 -19.80 4.87 16.50
N PRO A 4 -19.72 3.75 15.78
CA PRO A 4 -18.44 3.05 15.63
C PRO A 4 -17.41 4.02 15.06
N MET A 5 -16.34 4.24 15.82
CA MET A 5 -15.23 5.11 15.47
C MET A 5 -14.66 4.62 14.13
N ARG A 6 -14.77 5.45 13.08
CA ARG A 6 -14.15 5.14 11.80
C ARG A 6 -12.63 5.15 12.03
N PRO A 7 -11.90 4.09 11.67
CA PRO A 7 -10.45 4.06 11.87
C PRO A 7 -9.84 5.32 11.25
N SER A 8 -9.09 6.05 12.07
CA SER A 8 -8.30 7.19 11.66
C SER A 8 -7.10 6.69 10.85
N VAL A 9 -6.47 7.56 10.04
CA VAL A 9 -5.26 7.21 9.24
C VAL A 9 -4.19 6.51 10.08
N SER A 10 -4.11 6.90 11.35
CA SER A 10 -3.18 6.44 12.37
C SER A 10 -3.43 5.02 12.89
N ASP A 11 -4.54 4.37 12.53
CA ASP A 11 -4.94 3.08 13.11
C ASP A 11 -4.53 1.87 12.27
N LEU A 12 -4.04 2.07 11.04
CA LEU A 12 -3.50 0.95 10.25
C LEU A 12 -2.11 0.60 10.79
N GLN A 13 -2.08 -0.33 11.74
CA GLN A 13 -0.83 -0.86 12.28
C GLN A 13 -0.20 -1.80 11.24
N LEU A 14 0.80 -1.28 10.55
CA LEU A 14 1.58 -2.07 9.61
C LEU A 14 2.75 -2.76 10.33
N PRO A 15 3.04 -4.04 10.01
CA PRO A 15 4.24 -4.66 10.54
C PRO A 15 5.48 -4.01 9.89
N PRO A 16 6.63 -3.95 10.60
CA PRO A 16 7.89 -3.63 9.94
C PRO A 16 8.14 -4.58 8.75
N PRO A 17 8.65 -4.09 7.60
CA PRO A 17 9.23 -2.77 7.34
C PRO A 17 8.26 -1.73 6.75
N TYR A 18 6.95 -1.98 6.75
CA TYR A 18 6.03 -1.16 5.99
C TYR A 18 5.78 0.22 6.61
N SER A 19 5.74 1.25 5.75
CA SER A 19 5.43 2.63 6.12
C SER A 19 4.22 3.12 5.32
N LEU A 20 3.26 3.75 6.01
CA LEU A 20 1.98 4.16 5.41
C LEU A 20 2.06 5.56 4.80
N VAL A 21 1.68 5.69 3.53
CA VAL A 21 1.46 6.96 2.84
C VAL A 21 -0.04 7.12 2.51
N PRO A 22 -0.79 7.89 3.31
CA PRO A 22 -2.23 8.01 3.17
C PRO A 22 -2.64 9.06 2.13
N LEU A 23 -3.53 8.68 1.23
CA LEU A 23 -4.12 9.56 0.22
C LEU A 23 -5.57 9.94 0.59
N ARG A 24 -6.00 11.11 0.10
CA ARG A 24 -7.40 11.55 0.19
C ARG A 24 -8.25 10.79 -0.84
N GLU A 25 -9.57 10.80 -0.66
CA GLU A 25 -10.55 9.91 -1.32
C GLU A 25 -10.57 9.94 -2.87
N ALA A 26 -9.87 10.88 -3.52
CA ALA A 26 -9.79 11.03 -4.98
C ALA A 26 -8.38 10.76 -5.56
N GLY A 27 -7.52 10.05 -4.82
CA GLY A 27 -6.18 9.69 -5.28
C GLY A 27 -6.15 8.46 -6.19
N ASP A 28 -5.00 8.23 -6.83
CA ASP A 28 -4.62 6.98 -7.47
C ASP A 28 -3.42 6.43 -6.69
N ALA A 29 -3.63 5.33 -5.95
CA ALA A 29 -2.60 4.77 -5.09
C ALA A 29 -1.34 4.36 -5.87
N PHE A 30 -1.53 3.78 -7.06
CA PHE A 30 -0.44 3.26 -7.87
C PHE A 30 0.37 4.38 -8.52
N ALA A 31 -0.31 5.34 -9.16
CA ALA A 31 0.35 6.49 -9.76
C ALA A 31 1.12 7.31 -8.71
N HIS A 32 0.55 7.48 -7.52
CA HIS A 32 1.25 8.15 -6.43
C HIS A 32 2.46 7.36 -5.93
N ALA A 33 2.32 6.06 -5.70
CA ALA A 33 3.43 5.20 -5.28
C ALA A 33 4.59 5.26 -6.29
N CYS A 34 4.29 5.19 -7.60
CA CYS A 34 5.32 5.35 -8.64
C CYS A 34 6.02 6.72 -8.59
N ALA A 35 5.30 7.79 -8.26
CA ALA A 35 5.85 9.14 -8.21
C ALA A 35 6.84 9.35 -7.05
N ILE A 36 6.63 8.65 -5.92
CA ILE A 36 7.44 8.80 -4.70
C ILE A 36 8.43 7.64 -4.47
N ALA A 37 8.36 6.57 -5.27
CA ALA A 37 9.10 5.32 -5.03
C ALA A 37 10.62 5.53 -4.90
N ALA A 38 11.21 6.45 -5.66
CA ALA A 38 12.64 6.72 -5.61
C ALA A 38 13.08 7.43 -4.31
N ASP A 39 12.18 8.18 -3.68
CA ASP A 39 12.46 8.95 -2.47
C ASP A 39 12.15 8.13 -1.20
N GLU A 40 11.05 7.36 -1.21
CA GLU A 40 10.53 6.64 -0.05
C GLU A 40 10.99 5.17 0.02
N GLY A 41 11.30 4.55 -1.13
CA GLY A 41 11.87 3.20 -1.19
C GLY A 41 10.93 2.05 -0.80
N ALA A 42 11.51 0.86 -0.64
CA ALA A 42 10.81 -0.39 -0.38
C ALA A 42 10.03 -0.40 0.94
N GLY A 43 8.85 -1.03 0.93
CA GLY A 43 7.98 -1.09 2.09
C GLY A 43 7.02 0.11 2.21
N THR A 44 7.13 1.10 1.32
CA THR A 44 6.13 2.16 1.20
C THR A 44 4.78 1.57 0.76
N LEU A 45 3.75 1.81 1.56
CA LEU A 45 2.36 1.43 1.26
C LEU A 45 1.54 2.70 1.04
N ALA A 46 1.22 3.02 -0.21
CA ALA A 46 0.30 4.09 -0.55
C ALA A 46 -1.14 3.57 -0.44
N TRP A 47 -2.02 4.30 0.25
CA TRP A 47 -3.39 3.86 0.50
C TRP A 47 -4.40 4.99 0.27
N VAL A 48 -5.37 4.77 -0.63
CA VAL A 48 -6.50 5.67 -0.83
C VAL A 48 -7.65 5.24 0.06
N ARG A 49 -8.16 6.17 0.86
CA ARG A 49 -9.33 5.91 1.70
C ARG A 49 -10.61 6.03 0.90
N ARG A 50 -11.17 4.89 0.56
CA ARG A 50 -12.51 4.77 -0.01
C ARG A 50 -13.32 3.81 0.84
N TYR A 51 -14.61 4.11 0.98
CA TYR A 51 -15.51 3.26 1.77
C TYR A 51 -16.00 2.03 0.99
N ASP A 52 -15.90 2.08 -0.34
CA ASP A 52 -16.45 1.10 -1.28
C ASP A 52 -15.37 0.26 -1.98
N LEU A 53 -14.09 0.63 -1.84
CA LEU A 53 -12.97 0.02 -2.55
C LEU A 53 -11.71 0.00 -1.69
N ALA A 54 -11.06 -1.15 -1.62
CA ALA A 54 -9.69 -1.25 -1.14
C ALA A 54 -8.74 -0.88 -2.29
N GLU A 55 -8.10 0.29 -2.18
CA GLU A 55 -7.16 0.78 -3.18
C GLU A 55 -5.83 1.15 -2.53
N PHE A 56 -4.78 0.39 -2.84
CA PHE A 56 -3.45 0.57 -2.29
C PHE A 56 -2.37 0.10 -3.25
N ALA A 57 -1.13 0.54 -3.03
CA ALA A 57 0.05 0.11 -3.77
C ALA A 57 1.24 -0.05 -2.81
N VAL A 58 2.10 -1.04 -3.10
CA VAL A 58 3.32 -1.32 -2.32
C VAL A 58 4.53 -1.14 -3.21
N VAL A 59 5.53 -0.41 -2.73
CA VAL A 59 6.83 -0.24 -3.40
C VAL A 59 7.75 -1.39 -3.02
N LEU A 60 8.39 -1.98 -4.03
CA LEU A 60 9.36 -3.05 -3.88
C LEU A 60 10.67 -2.66 -4.57
N GLU A 61 11.80 -2.97 -3.95
CA GLU A 61 13.14 -2.77 -4.51
C GLU A 61 13.86 -4.13 -4.57
N PRO A 62 13.50 -5.01 -5.53
CA PRO A 62 14.18 -6.28 -5.68
C PRO A 62 15.62 -6.06 -6.16
N GLU A 63 16.56 -6.81 -5.58
CA GLU A 63 17.96 -6.84 -6.04
C GLU A 63 18.11 -7.49 -7.43
N GLU A 64 17.08 -8.20 -7.88
CA GLU A 64 17.02 -8.87 -9.18
C GLU A 64 16.12 -8.14 -10.18
N ARG A 65 16.35 -8.36 -11.48
CA ARG A 65 15.48 -7.81 -12.54
C ARG A 65 14.04 -8.28 -12.35
N LEU A 66 13.08 -7.41 -12.66
CA LEU A 66 11.64 -7.67 -12.49
C LEU A 66 11.16 -8.98 -13.17
N GLU A 67 11.77 -9.34 -14.30
CA GLU A 67 11.49 -10.60 -15.03
C GLU A 67 11.72 -11.86 -14.18
N ASN A 68 12.70 -11.81 -13.25
CA ASN A 68 13.07 -12.87 -12.33
C ASN A 68 12.39 -12.72 -10.95
N ALA A 69 12.04 -11.49 -10.57
CA ALA A 69 11.38 -11.15 -9.30
C ALA A 69 9.89 -11.59 -9.19
N ARG A 70 9.46 -12.61 -9.94
CA ARG A 70 8.05 -13.07 -10.02
C ARG A 70 7.45 -13.44 -8.66
N ARG A 71 8.27 -13.73 -7.65
CA ARG A 71 7.86 -13.94 -6.25
C ARG A 71 7.09 -12.76 -5.67
N ALA A 72 7.42 -11.53 -6.09
CA ALA A 72 6.69 -10.33 -5.71
C ALA A 72 5.20 -10.40 -6.12
N ILE A 73 4.92 -10.96 -7.30
CA ILE A 73 3.55 -11.14 -7.80
C ILE A 73 2.80 -12.14 -6.93
N TYR A 74 3.44 -13.24 -6.54
CA TYR A 74 2.83 -14.21 -5.63
C TYR A 74 2.50 -13.62 -4.26
N ALA A 75 3.37 -12.77 -3.71
CA ALA A 75 3.10 -12.07 -2.45
C ALA A 75 1.88 -11.15 -2.57
N GLY A 76 1.79 -10.37 -3.66
CA GLY A 76 0.63 -9.51 -3.92
C GLY A 76 -0.67 -10.29 -4.15
N MET A 77 -0.63 -11.41 -4.88
CA MET A 77 -1.80 -12.26 -5.10
C MET A 77 -2.31 -12.91 -3.82
N ASN A 78 -1.42 -13.38 -2.94
CA ASN A 78 -1.83 -13.91 -1.63
C ASN A 78 -2.45 -12.81 -0.77
N ALA A 79 -1.86 -11.61 -0.75
CA ALA A 79 -2.40 -10.48 0.02
C ALA A 79 -3.80 -10.03 -0.43
N LEU A 80 -4.16 -10.26 -1.70
CA LEU A 80 -5.51 -9.94 -2.21
C LEU A 80 -6.56 -11.02 -1.87
N ALA A 81 -6.12 -12.25 -1.58
CA ALA A 81 -7.00 -13.39 -1.38
C ALA A 81 -7.52 -13.54 0.06
N ASP A 82 -6.88 -12.88 1.03
CA ASP A 82 -7.21 -12.86 2.46
C ASP A 82 -7.98 -11.58 2.83
#